data_AF-A0A956AVL4-F1
#
_entry.id   AF-A0A956AVL4-F1
#
_cell.length_a   1.000
_cell.length_b   1.000
_cell.length_c   1.000
_cell.angle_alpha   90.00
_cell.angle_beta   90.00
_cell.angle_gamma   90.00
#
_symmetry.space_group_name_H-M   'P 1'
#
loop_
_entity.id
_entity.type
_entity.pdbx_description
1 polymer ?
#
loop_
_entity_poly.entity_id
_entity_poly.type
_entity_poly.pdbx_seq_one_letter_code
_entity_poly.pdbx_strand_id
1 'polypeptide(L)'
;MSSALPLCAALGLALPATATAQRYVPRVLVIFDTSGSMGVDVATGLETHGDNSREHPGDGGTSRLFVAKQALLSLVETTSEVEFALLRYPQRESLGLNHGAVDGYHNNSYADLVATPLNYVGECTGALRPGGGQASSLLVPFADDNETAIAAWMNSREDYPADKELRADGPTPIAESLRLAEAYLREVATADEGRRCRRTAVVVLTDGSESCLAADQREPALQARAGALRALADRAGADAAVIDVRTYVLAFAVNQRARDQLAVLARAGGTAVDRNGGPDPVAGGPYEAGDLAGLRRAFGLIVRDAIPTETCNGVDDDCDDAIDEGVLNACGQCGEPPEEVCNGADDDCDGRVDEGALNACGRCGPVPGEICNEADDDCDGRVDEEVADACGGCGAVTQERCNGVDDDCDGRVDNVAGTDEPLSRLCGRDIGACQVGRERCVDGAFGACDGVLPTAEACNALDDDCDGAVDEGMLNACGLCGTRPTGECRGVEDGCDGRIDDDAVCPVGYLCFAGECVQPCGVAGECRPGTTCRVVFPGARYCHPDPCAAARCPAGLVCDTAAAGCVDPCADVTCGEGEA
;
A
#
# COMPACT_ATOMS: atom_id res chain seq x y z
N MET A 1 48.22 54.00 -41.71
CA MET A 1 48.46 53.05 -42.81
C MET A 1 48.08 51.67 -42.31
N SER A 2 47.43 50.87 -43.16
CA SER A 2 46.86 49.52 -42.93
C SER A 2 45.44 49.44 -42.36
N SER A 3 44.52 49.87 -43.21
CA SER A 3 43.43 49.10 -43.83
C SER A 3 42.80 47.91 -43.09
N ALA A 4 41.48 48.05 -42.88
CA ALA A 4 40.52 47.01 -42.56
C ALA A 4 40.17 46.11 -43.76
N LEU A 5 39.82 44.85 -43.48
CA LEU A 5 39.02 43.95 -44.33
C LEU A 5 38.27 42.96 -43.40
N PRO A 6 36.96 42.73 -43.59
CA PRO A 6 36.16 41.87 -42.72
C PRO A 6 36.20 40.41 -43.19
N LEU A 7 36.24 39.49 -42.22
CA LEU A 7 36.11 38.06 -42.43
C LEU A 7 34.64 37.74 -42.77
N CYS A 8 34.35 37.42 -44.03
CA CYS A 8 33.06 36.89 -44.47
C CYS A 8 32.81 35.54 -43.81
N ALA A 9 31.70 35.43 -43.08
CA ALA A 9 31.15 34.17 -42.61
C ALA A 9 30.72 33.34 -43.83
N ALA A 10 31.43 32.25 -44.10
CA ALA A 10 30.95 31.19 -44.98
C ALA A 10 29.87 30.42 -44.22
N LEU A 11 28.61 30.77 -44.50
CA LEU A 11 27.46 29.96 -44.13
C LEU A 11 27.54 28.67 -44.98
N GLY A 12 28.18 27.65 -44.42
CA GLY A 12 28.14 26.30 -44.97
C GLY A 12 26.71 25.80 -44.90
N LEU A 13 25.99 25.89 -46.01
CA LEU A 13 24.78 25.13 -46.26
C LEU A 13 25.15 23.65 -46.10
N ALA A 14 24.80 23.07 -44.94
CA ALA A 14 24.68 21.64 -44.81
C ALA A 14 23.60 21.20 -45.81
N LEU A 15 24.05 20.58 -46.90
CA LEU A 15 23.18 19.77 -47.73
C LEU A 15 22.47 18.77 -46.79
N PRO A 16 21.15 18.57 -46.88
CA PRO A 16 20.56 17.41 -46.23
C PRO A 16 21.26 16.20 -46.83
N ALA A 17 21.96 15.45 -45.99
CA ALA A 17 22.36 14.10 -46.36
C ALA A 17 21.08 13.39 -46.77
N THR A 18 21.00 12.99 -48.03
CA THR A 18 20.02 11.99 -48.44
C THR A 18 20.37 10.74 -47.66
N ALA A 19 19.67 10.51 -46.55
CA ALA A 19 19.67 9.24 -45.86
C ALA A 19 19.06 8.23 -46.83
N THR A 20 19.91 7.53 -47.57
CA THR A 20 19.54 6.27 -48.17
C THR A 20 19.58 5.25 -47.04
N ALA A 21 18.45 5.02 -46.37
CA ALA A 21 18.30 3.90 -45.46
C ALA A 21 18.50 2.62 -46.29
N GLN A 22 19.67 2.00 -46.15
CA GLN A 22 20.00 0.75 -46.82
C GLN A 22 19.38 -0.38 -45.98
N ARG A 23 18.07 -0.60 -46.13
CA ARG A 23 17.33 -1.62 -45.39
C ARG A 23 17.86 -3.02 -45.71
N TYR A 24 18.46 -3.69 -44.73
CA TYR A 24 19.01 -5.04 -44.93
C TYR A 24 17.92 -6.10 -44.77
N VAL A 25 17.24 -6.46 -45.86
CA VAL A 25 16.17 -7.47 -45.81
C VAL A 25 16.71 -8.89 -45.47
N PRO A 26 15.98 -9.68 -44.67
CA PRO A 26 16.32 -11.08 -44.40
C PRO A 26 16.52 -11.91 -45.66
N ARG A 27 17.34 -12.96 -45.54
CA ARG A 27 17.62 -13.89 -46.63
C ARG A 27 17.15 -15.30 -46.31
N VAL A 28 16.39 -15.90 -47.21
CA VAL A 28 15.89 -17.27 -47.06
C VAL A 28 16.32 -18.12 -48.25
N LEU A 29 17.26 -19.04 -48.01
CA LEU A 29 17.66 -20.05 -48.98
C LEU A 29 16.75 -21.28 -48.83
N VAL A 30 15.94 -21.57 -49.84
CA VAL A 30 15.10 -22.77 -49.87
C VAL A 30 15.83 -23.89 -50.57
N ILE A 31 16.10 -24.97 -49.84
CA ILE A 31 16.49 -26.28 -50.36
C ILE A 31 15.20 -27.06 -50.64
N PHE A 32 14.88 -27.17 -51.92
CA PHE A 32 13.65 -27.77 -52.41
C PHE A 32 13.87 -29.24 -52.79
N ASP A 33 13.14 -30.13 -52.13
CA ASP A 33 13.15 -31.56 -52.44
C ASP A 33 12.61 -31.81 -53.84
N THR A 34 13.47 -32.39 -54.66
CA THR A 34 13.23 -32.81 -56.05
C THR A 34 13.53 -34.29 -56.20
N SER A 35 13.56 -35.04 -55.10
CA SER A 35 13.72 -36.50 -55.13
C SER A 35 12.49 -37.18 -55.73
N GLY A 36 12.65 -38.42 -56.17
CA GLY A 36 11.56 -39.19 -56.78
C GLY A 36 10.36 -39.39 -55.84
N SER A 37 10.54 -39.36 -54.52
CA SER A 37 9.42 -39.50 -53.57
C SER A 37 8.43 -38.33 -53.65
N MET A 38 8.86 -37.16 -54.12
CA MET A 38 7.97 -36.02 -54.34
C MET A 38 7.00 -36.22 -55.51
N GLY A 39 7.18 -37.27 -56.33
CA GLY A 39 6.31 -37.64 -57.45
C GLY A 39 5.05 -38.43 -57.07
N VAL A 40 4.75 -38.57 -55.77
CA VAL A 40 3.56 -39.29 -55.29
C VAL A 40 2.50 -38.34 -54.77
N ASP A 41 1.25 -38.80 -54.78
CA ASP A 41 0.08 -38.07 -54.30
C ASP A 41 0.18 -37.81 -52.79
N VAL A 42 -0.14 -36.58 -52.37
CA VAL A 42 0.01 -36.13 -50.98
C VAL A 42 -0.87 -36.94 -50.01
N ALA A 43 -2.09 -37.30 -50.41
CA ALA A 43 -3.08 -37.93 -49.55
C ALA A 43 -2.99 -39.47 -49.55
N THR A 44 -2.69 -40.06 -50.71
CA THR A 44 -2.74 -41.50 -50.94
C THR A 44 -1.35 -42.14 -51.01
N GLY A 45 -0.30 -41.37 -51.29
CA GLY A 45 1.07 -41.87 -51.45
C GLY A 45 1.28 -42.72 -52.71
N LEU A 46 0.33 -42.73 -53.64
CA LEU A 46 0.42 -43.42 -54.92
C LEU A 46 1.18 -42.57 -55.94
N GLU A 47 1.86 -43.20 -56.90
CA GLU A 47 2.51 -42.47 -57.98
C GLU A 47 1.51 -41.66 -58.80
N THR A 48 1.81 -40.37 -59.00
CA THR A 48 0.99 -39.46 -59.82
C THR A 48 1.38 -39.49 -61.30
N HIS A 49 2.53 -40.11 -61.62
CA HIS A 49 3.14 -40.16 -62.95
C HIS A 49 3.36 -38.79 -63.62
N GLY A 50 3.38 -37.70 -62.84
CA GLY A 50 3.61 -36.35 -63.33
C GLY A 50 3.68 -35.31 -62.21
N ASP A 51 3.97 -34.08 -62.57
CA ASP A 51 4.08 -32.96 -61.62
C ASP A 51 3.07 -31.83 -61.91
N ASN A 52 2.08 -32.14 -62.74
CA ASN A 52 1.01 -31.23 -63.18
C ASN A 52 1.52 -30.02 -63.98
N SER A 53 2.74 -30.11 -64.50
CA SER A 53 3.16 -29.27 -65.61
C SER A 53 2.40 -29.61 -66.89
N ARG A 54 2.41 -28.69 -67.85
CA ARG A 54 1.80 -28.93 -69.17
C ARG A 54 2.38 -30.16 -69.87
N GLU A 55 3.67 -30.41 -69.69
CA GLU A 55 4.40 -31.50 -70.32
C GLU A 55 4.24 -32.82 -69.56
N HIS A 56 4.02 -32.76 -68.24
CA HIS A 56 3.83 -33.91 -67.35
C HIS A 56 2.60 -33.71 -66.44
N PRO A 57 1.38 -33.74 -67.00
CA PRO A 57 0.15 -33.38 -66.27
C PRO A 57 -0.18 -34.35 -65.12
N GLY A 58 0.33 -35.58 -65.15
CA GLY A 58 0.08 -36.58 -64.12
C GLY A 58 -1.43 -36.84 -63.93
N ASP A 59 -1.84 -36.92 -62.67
CA ASP A 59 -3.22 -37.16 -62.21
C ASP A 59 -4.03 -35.89 -61.90
N GLY A 60 -3.51 -34.70 -62.22
CA GLY A 60 -4.22 -33.43 -62.08
C GLY A 60 -3.85 -32.60 -60.84
N GLY A 61 -2.59 -32.69 -60.37
CA GLY A 61 -2.04 -31.73 -59.41
C GLY A 61 -2.17 -32.13 -57.95
N THR A 62 -2.07 -33.41 -57.65
CA THR A 62 -2.05 -33.90 -56.27
C THR A 62 -0.68 -34.37 -55.81
N SER A 63 0.33 -34.35 -56.69
CA SER A 63 1.69 -34.75 -56.34
C SER A 63 2.30 -33.82 -55.29
N ARG A 64 3.15 -34.39 -54.43
CA ARG A 64 3.85 -33.62 -53.39
C ARG A 64 4.66 -32.48 -53.98
N LEU A 65 5.34 -32.73 -55.11
CA LEU A 65 6.09 -31.71 -55.84
C LEU A 65 5.19 -30.54 -56.27
N PHE A 66 4.03 -30.83 -56.87
CA PHE A 66 3.11 -29.79 -57.32
C PHE A 66 2.60 -28.94 -56.14
N VAL A 67 2.15 -29.60 -55.06
CA VAL A 67 1.64 -28.90 -53.87
C VAL A 67 2.73 -28.05 -53.22
N ALA A 68 3.96 -28.55 -53.15
CA ALA A 68 5.13 -27.82 -52.66
C ALA A 68 5.45 -26.57 -53.51
N LYS A 69 5.41 -26.70 -54.85
CA LYS A 69 5.61 -25.56 -55.78
C LYS A 69 4.58 -24.46 -55.54
N GLN A 70 3.31 -24.83 -55.43
CA GLN A 70 2.21 -23.89 -55.17
C GLN A 70 2.34 -23.17 -53.82
N ALA A 71 2.88 -23.86 -52.80
CA ALA A 71 3.12 -23.24 -51.50
C ALA A 71 4.23 -22.17 -51.58
N LEU A 72 5.35 -22.50 -52.24
CA LEU A 72 6.49 -21.59 -52.35
C LEU A 72 6.21 -20.41 -53.29
N LEU A 73 5.58 -20.64 -54.45
CA LEU A 73 5.15 -19.55 -55.35
C LEU A 73 4.27 -18.53 -54.63
N SER A 74 3.27 -19.02 -53.90
CA SER A 74 2.38 -18.16 -53.13
C SER A 74 3.11 -17.34 -52.07
N LEU A 75 4.23 -17.83 -51.54
CA LEU A 75 5.04 -17.11 -50.56
C LEU A 75 5.86 -16.01 -51.23
N VAL A 76 6.61 -16.39 -52.27
CA VAL A 76 7.54 -15.50 -52.99
C VAL A 76 6.78 -14.37 -53.70
N GLU A 77 5.60 -14.63 -54.26
CA GLU A 77 4.77 -13.60 -54.90
C GLU A 77 4.11 -12.62 -53.93
N THR A 78 4.05 -12.95 -52.63
CA THR A 78 3.33 -12.15 -51.62
C THR A 78 4.23 -11.48 -50.61
N THR A 79 5.53 -11.80 -50.60
CA THR A 79 6.49 -11.30 -49.61
C THR A 79 7.61 -10.55 -50.32
N SER A 80 7.61 -9.22 -50.20
CA SER A 80 8.68 -8.35 -50.70
C SER A 80 9.71 -7.97 -49.63
N GLU A 81 9.54 -8.46 -48.40
CA GLU A 81 10.40 -8.14 -47.25
C GLU A 81 11.52 -9.16 -47.03
N VAL A 82 11.67 -10.13 -47.93
CA VAL A 82 12.67 -11.21 -47.84
C VAL A 82 13.28 -11.47 -49.20
N GLU A 83 14.61 -11.55 -49.25
CA GLU A 83 15.35 -12.05 -50.41
C GLU A 83 15.35 -13.58 -50.41
N PHE A 84 14.86 -14.20 -51.48
CA PHE A 84 14.85 -15.66 -51.60
C PHE A 84 16.01 -16.16 -52.47
N ALA A 85 16.47 -17.38 -52.19
CA ALA A 85 17.31 -18.15 -53.09
C ALA A 85 16.75 -19.57 -53.21
N LEU A 86 16.94 -20.19 -54.36
CA LEU A 86 16.42 -21.53 -54.65
C LEU A 86 17.58 -22.49 -54.95
N LEU A 87 17.70 -23.50 -54.10
CA LEU A 87 18.56 -24.66 -54.32
C LEU A 87 17.66 -25.89 -54.42
N ARG A 88 17.99 -26.80 -55.34
CA ARG A 88 17.35 -28.12 -55.41
C ARG A 88 18.35 -29.20 -55.00
N TYR A 89 17.87 -30.42 -54.79
CA TYR A 89 18.78 -31.55 -54.65
C TYR A 89 19.68 -31.71 -55.88
N PRO A 90 20.92 -32.21 -55.70
CA PRO A 90 21.82 -32.52 -56.79
C PRO A 90 21.16 -33.35 -57.89
N GLN A 91 21.11 -32.75 -59.07
CA GLN A 91 20.75 -33.43 -60.31
C GLN A 91 21.76 -33.02 -61.38
N ARG A 92 22.19 -33.96 -62.21
CA ARG A 92 23.03 -33.65 -63.36
C ARG A 92 22.16 -33.25 -64.52
N GLU A 93 22.49 -32.11 -65.11
CA GLU A 93 21.94 -31.72 -66.39
C GLU A 93 22.63 -32.57 -67.46
N SER A 94 21.86 -33.39 -68.17
CA SER A 94 22.43 -34.08 -69.34
C SER A 94 22.56 -33.07 -70.48
N LEU A 95 23.70 -33.08 -71.18
CA LEU A 95 23.83 -32.43 -72.48
C LEU A 95 23.10 -33.30 -73.51
N GLY A 96 21.77 -33.28 -73.45
CA GLY A 96 20.88 -34.03 -74.34
C GLY A 96 20.83 -35.53 -74.06
N LEU A 97 19.81 -35.96 -73.32
CA LEU A 97 19.23 -37.30 -73.53
C LEU A 97 18.50 -37.34 -74.88
N ASN A 98 19.32 -37.25 -75.93
CA ASN A 98 19.05 -37.63 -77.31
C ASN A 98 20.31 -38.23 -77.97
N HIS A 99 21.33 -38.63 -77.20
CA HIS A 99 22.38 -39.53 -77.66
C HIS A 99 22.58 -40.68 -76.67
N GLY A 100 22.33 -41.89 -77.17
CA GLY A 100 22.44 -43.12 -76.41
C GLY A 100 23.88 -43.45 -75.97
N ALA A 101 23.93 -44.35 -74.97
CA ALA A 101 25.09 -44.95 -74.29
C ALA A 101 25.74 -44.01 -73.24
N VAL A 102 26.01 -44.40 -71.99
CA VAL A 102 26.40 -45.69 -71.37
C VAL A 102 26.07 -45.51 -69.86
N ASP A 103 25.27 -46.31 -69.17
CA ASP A 103 25.54 -47.68 -68.70
C ASP A 103 24.21 -48.40 -68.41
N GLY A 104 24.17 -49.70 -68.67
CA GLY A 104 22.95 -50.44 -68.97
C GLY A 104 21.90 -50.49 -67.87
N TYR A 105 20.75 -49.86 -68.12
CA TYR A 105 19.41 -50.41 -67.88
C TYR A 105 18.41 -49.67 -68.78
N HIS A 106 17.66 -50.44 -69.57
CA HIS A 106 16.51 -50.10 -70.43
C HIS A 106 16.75 -49.55 -71.86
N ASN A 107 16.26 -50.35 -72.81
CA ASN A 107 16.18 -50.10 -74.25
C ASN A 107 14.93 -49.28 -74.54
N ASN A 108 15.07 -47.98 -74.71
CA ASN A 108 13.94 -47.10 -74.99
C ASN A 108 14.01 -46.62 -76.45
N SER A 109 12.92 -46.87 -77.18
CA SER A 109 12.76 -46.57 -78.61
C SER A 109 12.54 -45.07 -78.84
N TYR A 110 12.57 -44.60 -80.10
CA TYR A 110 12.24 -43.21 -80.44
C TYR A 110 10.83 -42.77 -79.98
N ALA A 111 9.93 -43.71 -79.67
CA ALA A 111 8.64 -43.44 -79.05
C ALA A 111 8.74 -43.16 -77.53
N ASP A 112 9.75 -43.70 -76.84
CA ASP A 112 10.04 -43.42 -75.43
C ASP A 112 10.75 -42.06 -75.24
N LEU A 113 11.45 -41.58 -76.27
CA LEU A 113 12.09 -40.25 -76.29
C LEU A 113 11.09 -39.08 -76.36
N VAL A 114 9.81 -39.35 -76.68
CA VAL A 114 8.70 -38.39 -76.54
C VAL A 114 7.95 -38.59 -75.21
N ALA A 115 8.19 -39.71 -74.52
CA ALA A 115 7.55 -40.08 -73.25
C ALA A 115 8.38 -39.68 -72.00
N THR A 116 9.70 -39.52 -72.10
CA THR A 116 10.56 -39.07 -70.99
C THR A 116 11.56 -37.98 -71.43
N PRO A 117 11.22 -36.69 -71.32
CA PRO A 117 12.08 -35.55 -71.62
C PRO A 117 12.82 -35.07 -70.36
N LEU A 118 13.19 -35.97 -69.45
CA LEU A 118 13.88 -35.55 -68.23
C LEU A 118 15.26 -35.00 -68.62
N ASN A 119 15.42 -33.68 -68.51
CA ASN A 119 16.69 -33.00 -68.71
C ASN A 119 17.69 -33.24 -67.56
N TYR A 120 17.28 -34.02 -66.56
CA TYR A 120 17.93 -34.20 -65.27
C TYR A 120 17.94 -35.66 -64.84
N VAL A 121 19.03 -36.04 -64.16
CA VAL A 121 19.11 -37.29 -63.41
C VAL A 121 19.57 -36.95 -62.00
N GLY A 122 18.79 -37.34 -60.99
CA GLY A 122 19.14 -37.09 -59.59
C GLY A 122 20.33 -37.91 -59.11
N GLU A 123 21.16 -37.28 -58.28
CA GLU A 123 22.40 -37.86 -57.78
C GLU A 123 22.62 -37.57 -56.29
N CYS A 124 23.50 -38.37 -55.68
CA CYS A 124 23.90 -38.19 -54.30
C CYS A 124 25.01 -37.14 -54.08
N THR A 125 25.57 -36.61 -55.16
CA THR A 125 26.73 -35.70 -55.12
C THR A 125 26.47 -34.50 -56.00
N GLY A 126 26.82 -33.30 -55.53
CA GLY A 126 26.76 -32.09 -56.34
C GLY A 126 28.13 -31.56 -56.72
N ALA A 127 28.21 -30.85 -57.84
CA ALA A 127 29.43 -30.14 -58.24
C ALA A 127 29.29 -28.63 -57.97
N LEU A 128 30.36 -28.02 -57.45
CA LEU A 128 30.58 -26.58 -57.57
C LEU A 128 31.08 -26.30 -58.99
N ARG A 129 30.62 -25.22 -59.63
CA ARG A 129 31.05 -24.91 -60.99
C ARG A 129 32.59 -24.70 -61.03
N PRO A 130 33.30 -25.24 -62.04
CA PRO A 130 34.75 -25.04 -62.15
C PRO A 130 35.07 -23.55 -62.22
N GLY A 131 35.96 -23.06 -61.35
CA GLY A 131 36.30 -21.64 -61.22
C GLY A 131 35.86 -20.98 -59.90
N GLY A 132 35.34 -21.74 -58.93
CA GLY A 132 34.93 -21.19 -57.63
C GLY A 132 33.62 -20.41 -57.71
N GLY A 133 32.65 -20.91 -58.49
CA GLY A 133 31.32 -20.32 -58.63
C GLY A 133 30.21 -21.26 -58.15
N GLN A 134 28.99 -20.70 -58.10
CA GLN A 134 27.73 -21.28 -57.62
C GLN A 134 27.57 -22.79 -57.86
N ALA A 135 27.02 -23.48 -56.86
CA ALA A 135 26.70 -24.90 -56.97
C ALA A 135 25.83 -25.16 -58.21
N SER A 136 26.11 -26.24 -58.95
CA SER A 136 25.26 -26.67 -60.09
C SER A 136 23.80 -26.94 -59.72
N SER A 137 23.52 -27.08 -58.43
CA SER A 137 22.19 -27.29 -57.85
C SER A 137 21.55 -26.03 -57.27
N LEU A 138 22.29 -24.91 -57.20
CA LEU A 138 21.74 -23.58 -56.95
C LEU A 138 21.14 -23.06 -58.26
N LEU A 139 19.82 -22.88 -58.26
CA LEU A 139 19.07 -22.49 -59.45
C LEU A 139 18.92 -20.98 -59.55
N VAL A 140 18.58 -20.36 -58.41
CA VAL A 140 18.39 -18.92 -58.29
C VAL A 140 19.19 -18.43 -57.08
N PRO A 141 20.23 -17.60 -57.27
CA PRO A 141 20.92 -16.95 -56.16
C PRO A 141 20.09 -15.80 -55.60
N PHE A 142 20.40 -15.38 -54.36
CA PHE A 142 19.94 -14.11 -53.81
C PHE A 142 20.27 -12.97 -54.76
N ALA A 143 19.24 -12.20 -55.08
CA ALA A 143 19.29 -10.97 -55.85
C ALA A 143 18.00 -10.20 -55.56
N ASP A 144 18.04 -8.89 -55.72
CA ASP A 144 16.85 -8.05 -55.63
C ASP A 144 15.83 -8.45 -56.71
N ASP A 145 14.54 -8.43 -56.37
CA ASP A 145 13.40 -8.70 -57.27
C ASP A 145 13.53 -10.02 -58.08
N ASN A 146 14.08 -11.06 -57.46
CA ASN A 146 14.30 -12.35 -58.13
C ASN A 146 13.08 -13.30 -58.10
N GLU A 147 11.91 -12.81 -57.70
CA GLU A 147 10.67 -13.60 -57.59
C GLU A 147 10.30 -14.23 -58.94
N THR A 148 10.45 -13.45 -60.01
CA THR A 148 10.20 -13.92 -61.38
C THR A 148 11.14 -15.04 -61.79
N ALA A 149 12.40 -14.99 -61.35
CA ALA A 149 13.38 -16.04 -61.62
C ALA A 149 13.06 -17.32 -60.83
N ILE A 150 12.59 -17.22 -59.58
CA ILE A 150 12.12 -18.39 -58.81
C ILE A 150 10.86 -18.97 -59.43
N ALA A 151 9.91 -18.11 -59.82
CA ALA A 151 8.64 -18.52 -60.39
C ALA A 151 8.83 -19.26 -61.72
N ALA A 152 9.80 -18.85 -62.53
CA ALA A 152 10.20 -19.49 -63.78
C ALA A 152 10.42 -21.01 -63.61
N TRP A 153 11.13 -21.44 -62.56
CA TRP A 153 11.40 -22.85 -62.26
C TRP A 153 10.18 -23.69 -61.80
N MET A 154 9.07 -23.04 -61.44
CA MET A 154 7.92 -23.68 -60.79
C MET A 154 6.57 -23.32 -61.43
N ASN A 155 6.58 -22.66 -62.59
CA ASN A 155 5.39 -22.14 -63.26
C ASN A 155 4.56 -23.22 -63.98
N SER A 156 4.93 -24.49 -63.83
CA SER A 156 4.27 -25.65 -64.46
C SER A 156 4.44 -25.67 -65.99
N ARG A 157 5.52 -25.08 -66.52
CA ARG A 157 5.87 -25.07 -67.95
C ARG A 157 7.37 -25.31 -68.16
N GLU A 158 7.69 -26.21 -69.07
CA GLU A 158 9.07 -26.42 -69.50
C GLU A 158 9.47 -25.47 -70.66
N ASP A 159 10.29 -24.46 -70.37
CA ASP A 159 10.77 -23.46 -71.34
C ASP A 159 12.27 -23.69 -71.72
N TYR A 160 12.65 -24.96 -71.88
CA TYR A 160 14.01 -25.40 -72.22
C TYR A 160 14.54 -24.74 -73.51
N PRO A 161 15.85 -24.36 -73.60
CA PRO A 161 16.94 -24.64 -72.67
C PRO A 161 17.18 -23.58 -71.59
N ALA A 162 16.46 -22.45 -71.64
CA ALA A 162 16.76 -21.30 -70.82
C ALA A 162 16.17 -21.40 -69.41
N ASP A 163 14.95 -21.91 -69.31
CA ASP A 163 14.20 -22.05 -68.07
C ASP A 163 13.58 -23.45 -68.02
N LYS A 164 13.83 -24.17 -66.94
CA LYS A 164 13.53 -25.61 -66.86
C LYS A 164 12.62 -25.82 -65.66
N GLU A 165 11.61 -26.66 -65.80
CA GLU A 165 10.67 -26.90 -64.71
C GLU A 165 11.29 -27.88 -63.69
N LEU A 166 11.10 -27.67 -62.39
CA LEU A 166 11.56 -28.62 -61.36
C LEU A 166 10.89 -29.97 -61.54
N ARG A 167 11.65 -31.07 -61.46
CA ARG A 167 11.15 -32.45 -61.59
C ARG A 167 11.52 -33.31 -60.39
N ALA A 168 10.63 -34.22 -60.01
CA ALA A 168 10.86 -35.24 -58.99
C ALA A 168 11.64 -36.41 -59.60
N ASP A 169 12.95 -36.49 -59.33
CA ASP A 169 13.80 -37.58 -59.79
C ASP A 169 14.99 -37.82 -58.85
N GLY A 170 15.34 -39.10 -58.69
CA GLY A 170 16.52 -39.54 -57.97
C GLY A 170 16.40 -39.52 -56.43
N PRO A 171 17.54 -39.53 -55.72
CA PRO A 171 17.60 -39.75 -54.27
C PRO A 171 17.32 -38.48 -53.45
N THR A 172 17.36 -38.60 -52.12
CA THR A 172 17.17 -37.55 -51.10
C THR A 172 18.53 -37.19 -50.41
N PRO A 173 19.41 -36.40 -51.05
CA PRO A 173 20.73 -36.01 -50.54
C PRO A 173 20.71 -34.73 -49.68
N ILE A 174 20.07 -34.79 -48.51
CA ILE A 174 19.93 -33.65 -47.59
C ILE A 174 21.30 -33.14 -47.13
N ALA A 175 22.19 -34.02 -46.68
CA ALA A 175 23.50 -33.65 -46.14
C ALA A 175 24.41 -32.98 -47.18
N GLU A 176 24.35 -33.44 -48.43
CA GLU A 176 25.10 -32.84 -49.52
C GLU A 176 24.50 -31.49 -49.94
N SER A 177 23.17 -31.38 -49.97
CA SER A 177 22.49 -30.12 -50.29
C SER A 177 22.80 -29.03 -49.26
N LEU A 178 22.85 -29.39 -47.96
CA LEU A 178 23.29 -28.49 -46.90
C LEU A 178 24.76 -28.09 -47.04
N ARG A 179 25.64 -29.00 -47.50
CA ARG A 179 27.04 -28.67 -47.79
C ARG A 179 27.16 -27.64 -48.92
N LEU A 180 26.33 -27.76 -49.96
CA LEU A 180 26.28 -26.81 -51.07
C LEU A 180 25.72 -25.45 -50.61
N ALA A 181 24.67 -25.46 -49.78
CA ALA A 181 24.14 -24.26 -49.14
C ALA A 181 25.19 -23.56 -48.28
N GLU A 182 25.91 -24.29 -47.42
CA GLU A 182 27.00 -23.75 -46.61
C GLU A 182 28.07 -23.07 -47.48
N ALA A 183 28.49 -23.72 -48.57
CA ALA A 183 29.49 -23.15 -49.48
C ALA A 183 29.01 -21.85 -50.15
N TYR A 184 27.76 -21.83 -50.61
CA TYR A 184 27.15 -20.65 -51.22
C TYR A 184 26.97 -19.50 -50.21
N LEU A 185 26.39 -19.79 -49.05
CA LEU A 185 26.13 -18.78 -48.02
C LEU A 185 27.41 -18.17 -47.49
N ARG A 186 28.51 -18.94 -47.43
CA ARG A 186 29.82 -18.40 -47.06
C ARG A 186 30.29 -17.31 -48.02
N GLU A 187 30.03 -17.47 -49.31
CA GLU A 187 30.39 -16.48 -50.33
C GLU A 187 29.48 -15.25 -50.26
N VAL A 188 28.17 -15.47 -50.11
CA VAL A 188 27.18 -14.40 -49.93
C VAL A 188 27.51 -13.56 -48.70
N ALA A 189 27.74 -14.21 -47.56
CA ALA A 189 28.14 -13.57 -46.31
C ALA A 189 29.41 -12.73 -46.47
N THR A 190 30.41 -13.23 -47.19
CA THR A 190 31.67 -12.50 -47.39
C THR A 190 31.47 -11.23 -48.20
N ALA A 191 30.51 -11.22 -49.14
CA ALA A 191 30.18 -10.07 -49.97
C ALA A 191 29.14 -9.13 -49.33
N ASP A 192 28.56 -9.48 -48.19
CA ASP A 192 27.47 -8.74 -47.55
C ASP A 192 27.98 -7.76 -46.48
N GLU A 193 27.74 -6.48 -46.74
CA GLU A 193 28.08 -5.39 -45.83
C GLU A 193 27.18 -5.42 -44.57
N GLY A 194 25.94 -5.90 -44.68
CA GLY A 194 24.96 -6.00 -43.59
C GLY A 194 24.94 -7.35 -42.87
N ARG A 195 25.92 -8.22 -43.11
CA ARG A 195 25.94 -9.63 -42.64
C ARG A 195 25.80 -9.83 -41.13
N ARG A 196 26.01 -8.79 -40.33
CA ARG A 196 25.93 -8.83 -38.85
C ARG A 196 24.50 -8.60 -38.34
N CYS A 197 23.69 -7.84 -39.07
CA CYS A 197 22.28 -7.61 -38.74
C CYS A 197 21.34 -8.51 -39.54
N ARG A 198 21.71 -8.75 -40.81
CA ARG A 198 20.86 -9.48 -41.75
C ARG A 198 20.72 -10.92 -41.30
N ARG A 199 19.51 -11.30 -40.90
CA ARG A 199 19.18 -12.69 -40.61
C ARG A 199 19.17 -13.51 -41.91
N THR A 200 19.91 -14.61 -41.89
CA THR A 200 19.97 -15.57 -43.00
C THR A 200 19.48 -16.93 -42.50
N ALA A 201 18.55 -17.52 -43.24
CA ALA A 201 17.94 -18.80 -42.93
C ALA A 201 18.06 -19.78 -44.09
N VAL A 202 18.13 -21.07 -43.77
CA VAL A 202 18.00 -22.17 -44.72
C VAL A 202 16.71 -22.91 -44.43
N VAL A 203 15.89 -23.16 -45.44
CA VAL A 203 14.68 -23.97 -45.33
C VAL A 203 14.88 -25.25 -46.11
N VAL A 204 14.83 -26.40 -45.42
CA VAL A 204 14.83 -27.73 -46.04
C VAL A 204 13.39 -28.20 -46.13
N LEU A 205 12.79 -28.09 -47.31
CA LEU A 205 11.51 -28.72 -47.62
C LEU A 205 11.78 -30.12 -48.13
N THR A 206 11.28 -31.16 -47.45
CA THR A 206 11.47 -32.56 -47.88
C THR A 206 10.34 -33.48 -47.43
N ASP A 207 10.08 -34.52 -48.21
CA ASP A 207 9.11 -35.57 -47.89
C ASP A 207 9.75 -36.89 -47.44
N GLY A 208 11.07 -36.90 -47.33
CA GLY A 208 11.87 -38.09 -47.17
C GLY A 208 12.98 -37.99 -46.12
N SER A 209 13.70 -39.10 -45.98
CA SER A 209 14.91 -39.19 -45.16
C SER A 209 16.13 -39.24 -46.05
N GLU A 210 17.28 -38.76 -45.56
CA GLU A 210 18.59 -38.89 -46.18
C GLU A 210 18.82 -40.32 -46.70
N SER A 211 18.94 -40.46 -48.02
CA SER A 211 19.00 -41.75 -48.71
C SER A 211 20.37 -42.07 -49.29
N CYS A 212 21.26 -41.09 -49.37
CA CYS A 212 22.58 -41.21 -50.01
C CYS A 212 23.67 -41.68 -49.06
N LEU A 213 23.42 -41.65 -47.76
CA LEU A 213 24.35 -42.09 -46.73
C LEU A 213 23.95 -43.44 -46.12
N ALA A 214 24.97 -44.18 -45.67
CA ALA A 214 24.78 -45.36 -44.83
C ALA A 214 24.03 -44.98 -43.54
N ALA A 215 23.19 -45.87 -43.03
CA ALA A 215 22.22 -45.56 -41.97
C ALA A 215 22.87 -44.95 -40.70
N ASP A 216 24.03 -45.45 -40.31
CA ASP A 216 24.85 -44.98 -39.18
C ASP A 216 25.50 -43.61 -39.41
N GLN A 217 25.63 -43.17 -40.66
CA GLN A 217 26.23 -41.90 -41.04
C GLN A 217 25.24 -40.76 -41.23
N ARG A 218 23.93 -41.06 -41.33
CA ARG A 218 22.91 -40.06 -41.66
C ARG A 218 22.79 -38.97 -40.61
N GLU A 219 22.47 -39.34 -39.37
CA GLU A 219 22.29 -38.36 -38.29
C GLU A 219 23.56 -37.56 -37.98
N PRO A 220 24.76 -38.18 -37.86
CA PRO A 220 25.99 -37.43 -37.66
C PRO A 220 26.27 -36.43 -38.78
N ALA A 221 26.01 -36.79 -40.04
CA ALA A 221 26.20 -35.89 -41.17
C ALA A 221 25.22 -34.72 -41.14
N LEU A 222 23.94 -34.95 -40.85
CA LEU A 222 22.93 -33.89 -40.74
C LEU A 222 23.26 -32.92 -39.59
N GLN A 223 23.63 -33.45 -38.42
CA GLN A 223 24.05 -32.63 -37.28
C GLN A 223 25.28 -31.79 -37.62
N ALA A 224 26.30 -32.39 -38.24
CA ALA A 224 27.51 -31.69 -38.61
C ALA A 224 27.24 -30.55 -39.61
N ARG A 225 26.36 -30.77 -40.59
CA ARG A 225 26.02 -29.77 -41.61
C ARG A 225 25.18 -28.63 -41.07
N ALA A 226 24.15 -28.90 -40.26
CA ALA A 226 23.37 -27.84 -39.62
C ALA A 226 24.22 -27.07 -38.59
N GLY A 227 25.06 -27.75 -37.81
CA GLY A 227 25.99 -27.11 -36.89
C GLY A 227 27.00 -26.20 -37.60
N ALA A 228 27.47 -26.58 -38.80
CA ALA A 228 28.35 -25.75 -39.61
C ALA A 228 27.65 -24.46 -40.11
N LEU A 229 26.34 -24.51 -40.36
CA LEU A 229 25.54 -23.34 -40.71
C LEU A 229 25.31 -22.41 -39.50
N ARG A 230 25.09 -22.96 -38.30
CA ARG A 230 25.00 -22.18 -37.04
C ARG A 230 26.29 -21.44 -36.68
N ALA A 231 27.43 -21.90 -37.20
CA ALA A 231 28.74 -21.32 -36.97
C ALA A 231 29.42 -20.93 -38.31
N LEU A 232 28.64 -20.38 -39.24
CA LEU A 232 29.14 -20.04 -40.57
C LEU A 232 30.13 -18.88 -40.48
N ALA A 233 31.42 -19.21 -40.55
CA ALA A 233 32.48 -18.20 -40.65
C ALA A 233 32.58 -17.68 -42.10
N ASP A 234 32.47 -16.37 -42.29
CA ASP A 234 32.73 -15.76 -43.60
C ASP A 234 34.25 -15.85 -43.98
N ARG A 235 34.62 -15.34 -45.16
CA ARG A 235 36.03 -15.27 -45.62
C ARG A 235 36.62 -13.85 -45.53
N ALA A 236 36.07 -12.96 -44.71
CA ALA A 236 36.48 -11.56 -44.61
C ALA A 236 37.79 -11.33 -43.83
N GLY A 237 38.60 -12.38 -43.62
CA GLY A 237 39.92 -12.28 -43.01
C GLY A 237 39.86 -11.79 -41.55
N ALA A 238 40.43 -10.60 -41.27
CA ALA A 238 40.47 -10.02 -39.93
C ALA A 238 39.09 -9.57 -39.42
N ASP A 239 38.16 -9.26 -40.33
CA ASP A 239 36.80 -8.81 -40.00
C ASP A 239 35.78 -9.95 -40.06
N ALA A 240 36.26 -11.19 -39.96
CA ALA A 240 35.43 -12.36 -40.11
C ALA A 240 34.34 -12.42 -39.04
N ALA A 241 33.08 -12.46 -39.49
CA ALA A 241 31.93 -12.66 -38.63
C ALA A 241 31.56 -14.15 -38.60
N VAL A 242 31.17 -14.62 -37.42
CA VAL A 242 30.43 -15.88 -37.29
C VAL A 242 28.96 -15.53 -37.45
N ILE A 243 28.35 -16.04 -38.51
CA ILE A 243 26.95 -15.79 -38.84
C ILE A 243 26.14 -17.00 -38.41
N ASP A 244 25.09 -16.73 -37.65
CA ASP A 244 24.17 -17.76 -37.18
C ASP A 244 23.11 -18.07 -38.24
N VAL A 245 23.36 -19.06 -39.10
CA VAL A 245 22.39 -19.49 -40.11
C VAL A 245 21.51 -20.60 -39.56
N ARG A 246 20.26 -20.26 -39.21
CA ARG A 246 19.27 -21.23 -38.73
C ARG A 246 18.78 -22.13 -39.86
N THR A 247 18.65 -23.43 -39.58
CA THR A 247 18.13 -24.41 -40.56
C THR A 247 16.73 -24.83 -40.17
N TYR A 248 15.71 -24.33 -40.86
CA TYR A 248 14.31 -24.74 -40.71
C TYR A 248 14.04 -25.98 -41.53
N VAL A 249 13.29 -26.92 -40.96
CA VAL A 249 12.97 -28.17 -41.62
C VAL A 249 11.46 -28.28 -41.79
N LEU A 250 11.02 -28.33 -43.05
CA LEU A 250 9.62 -28.51 -43.45
C LEU A 250 9.42 -29.96 -43.88
N ALA A 251 8.88 -30.77 -42.98
CA ALA A 251 8.63 -32.17 -43.18
C ALA A 251 7.23 -32.37 -43.81
N PHE A 252 7.21 -32.68 -45.10
CA PHE A 252 5.98 -32.73 -45.88
C PHE A 252 5.52 -34.17 -46.13
N ALA A 253 4.35 -34.56 -45.61
CA ALA A 253 3.77 -35.89 -45.79
C ALA A 253 4.76 -37.06 -45.48
N VAL A 254 5.62 -36.85 -44.49
CA VAL A 254 6.70 -37.77 -44.08
C VAL A 254 6.18 -38.94 -43.22
N ASN A 255 6.91 -40.06 -43.23
CA ASN A 255 6.70 -41.17 -42.28
C ASN A 255 7.48 -40.96 -40.97
N GLN A 256 7.27 -41.84 -39.98
CA GLN A 256 7.91 -41.70 -38.66
C GLN A 256 9.44 -41.72 -38.72
N ARG A 257 10.03 -42.58 -39.56
CA ARG A 257 11.48 -42.68 -39.70
C ARG A 257 12.10 -41.38 -40.23
N ALA A 258 11.45 -40.78 -41.23
CA ALA A 258 11.85 -39.48 -41.75
C ALA A 258 11.66 -38.39 -40.68
N ARG A 259 10.53 -38.37 -39.96
CA ARG A 259 10.31 -37.44 -38.84
C ARG A 259 11.43 -37.47 -37.80
N ASP A 260 11.80 -38.66 -37.33
CA ASP A 260 12.82 -38.80 -36.28
C ASP A 260 14.18 -38.24 -36.73
N GLN A 261 14.57 -38.53 -37.98
CA GLN A 261 15.81 -38.02 -38.56
C GLN A 261 15.75 -36.50 -38.82
N LEU A 262 14.64 -35.99 -39.33
CA LEU A 262 14.45 -34.56 -39.59
C LEU A 262 14.39 -33.75 -38.29
N ALA A 263 13.92 -34.35 -37.18
CA ALA A 263 13.97 -33.73 -35.87
C ALA A 263 15.41 -33.55 -35.39
N VAL A 264 16.33 -34.47 -35.71
CA VAL A 264 17.76 -34.29 -35.45
C VAL A 264 18.32 -33.08 -36.20
N LEU A 265 17.93 -32.93 -37.47
CA LEU A 265 18.33 -31.77 -38.28
C LEU A 265 17.76 -30.46 -37.74
N ALA A 266 16.47 -30.41 -37.40
CA ALA A 266 15.81 -29.22 -36.87
C ALA A 266 16.42 -28.77 -35.52
N ARG A 267 16.73 -29.72 -34.62
CA ARG A 267 17.41 -29.43 -33.35
C ARG A 267 18.83 -28.91 -33.55
N ALA A 268 19.60 -29.56 -34.43
CA ALA A 268 20.96 -29.09 -34.76
C ALA A 268 20.95 -27.72 -35.48
N GLY A 269 19.90 -27.44 -36.25
CA GLY A 269 19.63 -26.14 -36.87
C GLY A 269 19.05 -25.09 -35.92
N GLY A 270 18.70 -25.48 -34.68
CA GLY A 270 18.08 -24.65 -33.65
C GLY A 270 16.74 -24.03 -34.05
N THR A 271 15.92 -24.78 -34.79
CA THR A 271 14.57 -24.38 -35.24
C THR A 271 13.51 -25.41 -34.88
N ALA A 272 13.87 -26.39 -34.05
CA ALA A 272 12.96 -27.43 -33.60
C ALA A 272 11.78 -26.83 -32.83
N VAL A 273 10.58 -27.34 -33.12
CA VAL A 273 9.33 -26.87 -32.53
C VAL A 273 8.56 -27.98 -31.83
N ASP A 274 7.78 -27.60 -30.81
CA ASP A 274 6.81 -28.46 -30.16
C ASP A 274 5.55 -28.67 -31.03
N ARG A 275 4.56 -29.41 -30.50
CA ARG A 275 3.30 -29.68 -31.21
C ARG A 275 2.42 -28.44 -31.45
N ASN A 276 2.63 -27.38 -30.68
CA ASN A 276 1.90 -26.13 -30.81
C ASN A 276 2.60 -25.15 -31.78
N GLY A 277 3.83 -25.46 -32.19
CA GLY A 277 4.67 -24.60 -33.02
C GLY A 277 5.54 -23.64 -32.22
N GLY A 278 5.68 -23.83 -30.91
CA GLY A 278 6.60 -23.08 -30.06
C GLY A 278 8.02 -23.64 -30.12
N PRO A 279 9.08 -22.84 -29.85
CA PRO A 279 10.46 -23.33 -29.85
C PRO A 279 10.69 -24.42 -28.81
N ASP A 280 11.23 -25.57 -29.23
CA ASP A 280 11.62 -26.67 -28.34
C ASP A 280 12.96 -27.28 -28.82
N PRO A 281 14.10 -26.79 -28.31
CA PRO A 281 15.42 -27.24 -28.75
C PRO A 281 15.79 -28.64 -28.26
N VAL A 282 15.06 -29.21 -27.30
CA VAL A 282 15.42 -30.48 -26.63
C VAL A 282 14.60 -31.63 -27.20
N ALA A 283 13.28 -31.49 -27.23
CA ALA A 283 12.35 -32.55 -27.64
C ALA A 283 11.57 -32.21 -28.92
N GLY A 284 11.73 -30.98 -29.45
CA GLY A 284 11.03 -30.53 -30.64
C GLY A 284 11.45 -31.25 -31.91
N GLY A 285 10.62 -31.09 -32.94
CA GLY A 285 10.76 -31.69 -34.26
C GLY A 285 10.72 -30.68 -35.40
N PRO A 286 10.64 -31.15 -36.65
CA PRO A 286 10.48 -30.28 -37.80
C PRO A 286 9.06 -29.66 -37.83
N TYR A 287 8.88 -28.63 -38.63
CA TYR A 287 7.55 -28.16 -38.98
C TYR A 287 6.88 -29.19 -39.89
N GLU A 288 5.72 -29.71 -39.49
CA GLU A 288 5.01 -30.74 -40.23
C GLU A 288 3.87 -30.17 -41.08
N ALA A 289 3.76 -30.65 -42.32
CA ALA A 289 2.66 -30.33 -43.21
C ALA A 289 2.14 -31.58 -43.91
N GLY A 290 0.82 -31.71 -44.02
CA GLY A 290 0.16 -32.80 -44.75
C GLY A 290 -0.59 -32.33 -46.00
N ASP A 291 -0.67 -31.02 -46.24
CA ASP A 291 -1.40 -30.41 -47.35
C ASP A 291 -0.84 -29.01 -47.67
N LEU A 292 -1.45 -28.35 -48.68
CA LEU A 292 -1.07 -27.00 -49.10
C LEU A 292 -1.22 -25.96 -47.98
N ALA A 293 -2.28 -26.06 -47.17
CA ALA A 293 -2.56 -25.11 -46.10
C ALA A 293 -1.51 -25.20 -44.99
N GLY A 294 -1.12 -26.41 -44.61
CA GLY A 294 -0.05 -26.68 -43.65
C GLY A 294 1.30 -26.16 -44.14
N LEU A 295 1.64 -26.36 -45.41
CA LEU A 295 2.87 -25.81 -45.99
C LEU A 295 2.88 -24.29 -45.95
N ARG A 296 1.80 -23.64 -46.40
CA ARG A 296 1.67 -22.17 -46.37
C ARG A 296 1.79 -21.61 -44.95
N ARG A 297 1.14 -22.26 -43.98
CA ARG A 297 1.25 -21.87 -42.56
C ARG A 297 2.69 -21.98 -42.09
N ALA A 298 3.35 -23.10 -42.37
CA ALA A 298 4.70 -23.33 -41.88
C ALA A 298 5.72 -22.37 -42.52
N PHE A 299 5.64 -22.14 -43.83
CA PHE A 299 6.43 -21.10 -44.51
C PHE A 299 6.20 -19.70 -43.92
N GLY A 300 4.93 -19.34 -43.64
CA GLY A 300 4.61 -18.06 -43.03
C GLY A 300 5.21 -17.88 -41.62
N LEU A 301 5.25 -18.95 -40.81
CA LEU A 301 5.92 -18.92 -39.51
C LEU A 301 7.44 -18.77 -39.64
N ILE A 302 8.05 -19.49 -40.57
CA ILE A 302 9.49 -19.41 -40.84
C ILE A 302 9.90 -18.02 -41.30
N VAL A 303 9.18 -17.44 -42.25
CA VAL A 303 9.45 -16.08 -42.75
C VAL A 303 9.30 -15.05 -41.63
N ARG A 304 8.28 -15.17 -40.77
CA ARG A 304 8.12 -14.28 -39.61
C ARG A 304 9.27 -14.37 -38.62
N ASP A 305 9.78 -15.57 -38.32
CA ASP A 305 10.93 -15.74 -37.42
C ASP A 305 12.26 -15.28 -38.04
N ALA A 306 12.33 -15.29 -39.38
CA ALA A 306 13.49 -14.80 -40.12
C ALA A 306 13.57 -13.27 -40.16
N ILE A 307 12.46 -12.56 -39.98
CA ILE A 307 12.46 -11.10 -39.84
C ILE A 307 13.01 -10.74 -38.45
N PRO A 308 14.15 -10.03 -38.35
CA PRO A 308 14.62 -9.55 -37.07
C PRO A 308 13.58 -8.63 -36.44
N THR A 309 13.49 -8.70 -35.12
CA THR A 309 12.69 -7.81 -34.29
C THR A 309 13.63 -7.28 -33.23
N GLU A 310 13.49 -6.01 -32.89
CA GLU A 310 14.24 -5.39 -31.82
C GLU A 310 14.13 -6.18 -30.52
N THR A 311 15.27 -6.39 -29.88
CA THR A 311 15.37 -6.83 -28.51
C THR A 311 16.06 -5.72 -27.76
N CYS A 312 15.57 -5.35 -26.59
CA CYS A 312 16.33 -4.36 -25.83
C CYS A 312 17.70 -4.91 -25.42
N ASN A 313 18.74 -4.50 -26.15
CA ASN A 313 20.11 -4.89 -25.92
C ASN A 313 21.11 -3.77 -26.28
N GLY A 314 20.64 -2.61 -26.74
CA GLY A 314 21.47 -1.46 -27.12
C GLY A 314 22.16 -1.63 -28.47
N VAL A 315 21.69 -2.57 -29.29
CA VAL A 315 22.13 -2.85 -30.65
C VAL A 315 20.90 -2.78 -31.54
N ASP A 316 21.11 -2.20 -32.72
CA ASP A 316 20.14 -2.22 -33.80
C ASP A 316 20.06 -3.67 -34.35
N ASP A 317 19.03 -4.41 -33.94
CA ASP A 317 18.88 -5.84 -34.25
C ASP A 317 18.28 -6.07 -35.65
N ASP A 318 17.52 -5.10 -36.18
CA ASP A 318 16.87 -5.16 -37.49
C ASP A 318 17.50 -4.27 -38.58
N CYS A 319 18.46 -3.45 -38.20
CA CYS A 319 19.28 -2.56 -39.02
C CYS A 319 18.49 -1.55 -39.86
N ASP A 320 17.59 -0.85 -39.18
CA ASP A 320 16.87 0.32 -39.67
C ASP A 320 17.48 1.67 -39.21
N ASP A 321 18.65 1.65 -38.55
CA ASP A 321 19.36 2.77 -37.93
C ASP A 321 18.71 3.33 -36.65
N ALA A 322 17.63 2.72 -36.15
CA ALA A 322 17.13 2.92 -34.80
C ALA A 322 17.65 1.82 -33.87
N ILE A 323 17.69 2.12 -32.57
CA ILE A 323 18.20 1.18 -31.56
C ILE A 323 17.06 0.95 -30.58
N ASP A 324 16.71 -0.32 -30.37
CA ASP A 324 15.71 -0.77 -29.41
C ASP A 324 14.31 -0.13 -29.65
N GLU A 325 13.98 0.33 -30.85
CA GLU A 325 12.69 0.97 -31.12
C GLU A 325 11.52 -0.01 -31.02
N GLY A 326 10.37 0.50 -30.58
CA GLY A 326 9.19 -0.34 -30.32
C GLY A 326 9.32 -1.27 -29.11
N VAL A 327 10.50 -1.41 -28.48
CA VAL A 327 10.71 -2.17 -27.22
C VAL A 327 11.05 -1.29 -26.01
N LEU A 328 11.25 0.02 -26.22
CA LEU A 328 11.34 0.98 -25.13
C LEU A 328 9.96 1.23 -24.49
N ASN A 329 9.95 1.41 -23.16
CA ASN A 329 8.81 1.90 -22.40
C ASN A 329 8.61 3.41 -22.59
N ALA A 330 7.61 3.96 -21.91
CA ALA A 330 7.27 5.39 -21.96
C ALA A 330 8.46 6.30 -21.55
N CYS A 331 9.36 5.82 -20.69
CA CYS A 331 10.58 6.52 -20.29
C CYS A 331 11.72 6.44 -21.32
N GLY A 332 11.54 5.77 -22.45
CA GLY A 332 12.61 5.53 -23.41
C GLY A 332 13.68 4.57 -22.88
N GLN A 333 13.33 3.73 -21.91
CA GLN A 333 14.19 2.71 -21.33
C GLN A 333 13.59 1.33 -21.57
N CYS A 334 14.36 0.30 -21.28
CA CYS A 334 13.90 -1.06 -21.49
C CYS A 334 13.25 -1.68 -20.28
N GLY A 335 12.28 -2.54 -20.54
CA GLY A 335 11.50 -3.20 -19.50
C GLY A 335 10.27 -2.39 -19.12
N GLU A 336 9.60 -2.80 -18.06
CA GLU A 336 8.44 -2.06 -17.56
C GLU A 336 8.87 -0.69 -17.02
N PRO A 337 8.02 0.35 -17.14
CA PRO A 337 8.30 1.62 -16.49
C PRO A 337 8.41 1.41 -14.96
N PRO A 338 9.23 2.22 -14.27
CA PRO A 338 9.29 2.23 -12.81
C PRO A 338 7.90 2.44 -12.16
N GLU A 339 7.73 2.02 -10.91
CA GLU A 339 6.57 2.44 -10.13
C GLU A 339 6.78 3.88 -9.63
N GLU A 340 5.69 4.65 -9.57
CA GLU A 340 5.69 5.99 -9.01
C GLU A 340 6.21 6.04 -7.58
N VAL A 341 7.18 6.94 -7.35
CA VAL A 341 7.63 7.30 -6.01
C VAL A 341 7.34 8.77 -5.81
N CYS A 342 6.71 9.07 -4.66
CA CYS A 342 6.44 10.41 -4.19
C CYS A 342 7.73 11.27 -4.07
N ASN A 343 8.12 11.89 -5.17
CA ASN A 343 9.39 12.60 -5.33
C ASN A 343 9.23 13.87 -6.20
N GLY A 344 8.05 14.08 -6.79
CA GLY A 344 7.73 15.23 -7.64
C GLY A 344 8.24 15.11 -9.07
N ALA A 345 8.66 13.92 -9.48
CA ALA A 345 8.94 13.54 -10.86
C ALA A 345 7.90 12.54 -11.35
N ASP A 346 7.83 12.43 -12.67
CA ASP A 346 7.08 11.41 -13.40
C ASP A 346 8.04 10.21 -13.55
N ASP A 347 7.96 9.25 -12.62
CA ASP A 347 8.90 8.13 -12.55
C ASP A 347 8.52 7.03 -13.56
N ASP A 348 7.22 6.87 -13.84
CA ASP A 348 6.69 5.90 -14.81
C ASP A 348 6.51 6.46 -16.23
N CYS A 349 6.70 7.78 -16.38
CA CYS A 349 6.66 8.54 -17.62
C CYS A 349 5.30 8.54 -18.32
N ASP A 350 4.19 8.41 -17.57
CA ASP A 350 2.83 8.46 -18.11
C ASP A 350 2.32 9.90 -18.38
N GLY A 351 3.09 10.91 -17.98
CA GLY A 351 2.78 12.33 -18.12
C GLY A 351 2.07 12.95 -16.91
N ARG A 352 1.90 12.19 -15.82
CA ARG A 352 1.42 12.64 -14.52
C ARG A 352 2.56 12.56 -13.51
N VAL A 353 2.31 13.04 -12.30
CA VAL A 353 3.35 13.16 -11.27
C VAL A 353 2.77 12.59 -9.99
N ASP A 354 3.43 11.58 -9.45
CA ASP A 354 3.18 10.91 -8.18
C ASP A 354 1.79 10.22 -8.07
N GLU A 355 1.00 10.04 -9.13
CA GLU A 355 -0.42 9.63 -9.04
C GLU A 355 -0.67 8.22 -8.47
N GLY A 356 0.31 7.32 -8.56
CA GLY A 356 0.32 6.03 -7.85
C GLY A 356 0.82 6.11 -6.40
N ALA A 357 1.40 7.24 -5.99
CA ALA A 357 2.08 7.45 -4.71
C ALA A 357 1.42 8.51 -3.81
N LEU A 358 0.34 9.16 -4.26
CA LEU A 358 -0.45 10.10 -3.45
C LEU A 358 -1.33 9.35 -2.43
N ASN A 359 -1.51 9.95 -1.26
CA ASN A 359 -2.48 9.51 -0.26
C ASN A 359 -3.91 9.97 -0.59
N ALA A 360 -4.87 9.66 0.30
CA ALA A 360 -6.28 10.04 0.14
C ALA A 360 -6.50 11.55 -0.05
N CYS A 361 -5.64 12.39 0.56
CA CYS A 361 -5.65 13.84 0.39
C CYS A 361 -5.02 14.34 -0.94
N GLY A 362 -4.60 13.44 -1.83
CA GLY A 362 -3.90 13.81 -3.06
C GLY A 362 -2.52 14.43 -2.80
N ARG A 363 -1.88 14.06 -1.68
CA ARG A 363 -0.56 14.54 -1.29
C ARG A 363 0.40 13.39 -1.03
N CYS A 364 1.66 13.73 -1.12
CA CYS A 364 2.78 12.89 -0.76
C CYS A 364 2.83 12.56 0.75
N GLY A 365 3.05 11.29 1.09
CA GLY A 365 3.25 10.83 2.48
C GLY A 365 1.98 10.26 3.16
N PRO A 366 2.05 9.89 4.45
CA PRO A 366 0.85 9.43 5.17
C PRO A 366 -0.19 10.55 5.25
N VAL A 367 -1.47 10.18 5.37
CA VAL A 367 -2.52 11.15 5.69
C VAL A 367 -2.19 11.83 7.03
N PRO A 368 -2.41 13.15 7.17
CA PRO A 368 -2.39 13.80 8.46
C PRO A 368 -3.39 13.11 9.41
N GLY A 369 -3.16 13.19 10.72
CA GLY A 369 -4.20 12.82 11.67
C GLY A 369 -5.16 13.98 11.88
N GLU A 370 -6.40 13.65 12.22
CA GLU A 370 -7.45 14.63 12.51
C GLU A 370 -7.05 15.65 13.60
N ILE A 371 -7.41 16.91 13.37
CA ILE A 371 -7.25 17.99 14.32
C ILE A 371 -8.58 18.70 14.38
N CYS A 372 -9.10 18.96 15.59
CA CYS A 372 -10.33 19.71 15.73
C CYS A 372 -10.22 21.14 15.15
N ASN A 373 -10.69 21.32 13.93
CA ASN A 373 -10.66 22.59 13.22
C ASN A 373 -11.82 22.77 12.22
N GLU A 374 -12.84 21.90 12.26
CA GLU A 374 -13.97 21.87 11.33
C GLU A 374 -13.57 21.57 9.87
N ALA A 375 -12.41 20.96 9.65
CA ALA A 375 -11.96 20.46 8.36
C ALA A 375 -11.73 18.94 8.40
N ASP A 376 -11.76 18.35 7.22
CA ASP A 376 -11.39 16.95 6.96
C ASP A 376 -9.87 16.94 6.71
N ASP A 377 -9.08 16.67 7.75
CA ASP A 377 -7.62 16.78 7.72
C ASP A 377 -6.97 15.49 7.17
N ASP A 378 -7.61 14.35 7.36
CA ASP A 378 -7.17 13.04 6.88
C ASP A 378 -7.79 12.62 5.53
N CYS A 379 -8.77 13.39 5.07
CA CYS A 379 -9.46 13.26 3.79
C CYS A 379 -10.28 11.97 3.63
N ASP A 380 -10.84 11.43 4.73
CA ASP A 380 -11.73 10.26 4.70
C ASP A 380 -13.20 10.61 4.35
N GLY A 381 -13.52 11.92 4.29
CA GLY A 381 -14.85 12.45 4.01
C GLY A 381 -15.71 12.74 5.23
N ARG A 382 -15.15 12.63 6.44
CA ARG A 382 -15.73 13.05 7.71
C ARG A 382 -14.94 14.25 8.24
N VAL A 383 -15.45 14.85 9.31
CA VAL A 383 -14.89 16.09 9.86
C VAL A 383 -14.72 15.87 11.35
N ASP A 384 -13.49 16.05 11.83
CA ASP A 384 -13.10 15.98 13.24
C ASP A 384 -13.46 14.64 13.91
N GLU A 385 -13.57 13.54 13.17
CA GLU A 385 -13.76 12.21 13.74
C GLU A 385 -12.52 11.77 14.53
N GLU A 386 -12.71 10.86 15.49
CA GLU A 386 -11.67 10.44 16.45
C GLU A 386 -11.17 11.53 17.42
N VAL A 387 -11.36 12.82 17.10
CA VAL A 387 -11.07 13.97 17.98
C VAL A 387 -12.33 14.63 18.54
N ALA A 388 -13.49 14.37 17.96
CA ALA A 388 -14.78 14.78 18.49
C ALA A 388 -15.13 14.03 19.79
N ASP A 389 -15.69 14.76 20.74
CA ASP A 389 -16.19 14.25 22.00
C ASP A 389 -17.61 13.65 21.87
N ALA A 390 -18.15 13.13 22.98
CA ALA A 390 -19.48 12.52 23.00
C ALA A 390 -20.63 13.51 22.71
N CYS A 391 -20.39 14.82 22.81
CA CYS A 391 -21.33 15.87 22.42
C CYS A 391 -21.18 16.30 20.95
N GLY A 392 -20.23 15.73 20.20
CA GLY A 392 -19.90 16.16 18.84
C GLY A 392 -19.20 17.52 18.80
N GLY A 393 -18.67 17.98 19.94
CA GLY A 393 -17.75 19.10 20.04
C GLY A 393 -16.31 18.61 20.17
N CYS A 394 -15.38 19.50 20.50
CA CYS A 394 -13.98 19.13 20.65
C CYS A 394 -13.46 19.37 22.05
N GLY A 395 -12.71 18.38 22.56
CA GLY A 395 -12.04 18.44 23.84
C GLY A 395 -12.58 17.43 24.84
N ALA A 396 -12.17 17.55 26.10
CA ALA A 396 -12.76 16.74 27.16
C ALA A 396 -14.07 17.38 27.60
N VAL A 397 -15.14 16.60 27.62
CA VAL A 397 -16.42 16.97 28.24
C VAL A 397 -16.19 17.33 29.72
N THR A 398 -16.90 18.34 30.21
CA THR A 398 -16.72 18.84 31.59
C THR A 398 -17.70 18.16 32.54
N GLN A 399 -17.41 18.05 33.84
CA GLN A 399 -18.38 17.49 34.78
C GLN A 399 -19.70 18.29 34.79
N GLU A 400 -20.80 17.55 34.95
CA GLU A 400 -22.15 18.08 35.18
C GLU A 400 -22.19 19.26 36.14
N ARG A 401 -22.82 20.35 35.70
CA ARG A 401 -23.18 21.49 36.54
C ARG A 401 -24.69 21.56 36.59
N CYS A 402 -25.23 21.91 37.75
CA CYS A 402 -26.68 22.11 37.91
C CYS A 402 -27.15 23.34 37.10
N ASN A 403 -27.42 23.16 35.81
CA ASN A 403 -27.74 24.19 34.83
C ASN A 403 -28.81 23.75 33.80
N GLY A 404 -29.26 22.48 33.84
CA GLY A 404 -30.25 21.92 32.90
C GLY A 404 -29.67 21.48 31.56
N VAL A 405 -28.36 21.31 31.45
CA VAL A 405 -27.63 20.85 30.25
C VAL A 405 -26.80 19.61 30.63
N ASP A 406 -26.68 18.68 29.67
CA ASP A 406 -25.76 17.53 29.75
C ASP A 406 -24.34 18.04 29.40
N ASP A 407 -23.59 18.46 30.41
CA ASP A 407 -22.24 19.04 30.27
C ASP A 407 -21.16 17.94 30.10
N ASP A 408 -21.43 16.72 30.59
CA ASP A 408 -20.54 15.56 30.49
C ASP A 408 -20.93 14.54 29.39
N CYS A 409 -22.02 14.81 28.69
CA CYS A 409 -22.51 14.13 27.50
C CYS A 409 -22.80 12.63 27.74
N ASP A 410 -23.19 12.26 28.97
CA ASP A 410 -23.51 10.87 29.32
C ASP A 410 -24.97 10.47 29.00
N GLY A 411 -25.74 11.41 28.43
CA GLY A 411 -27.13 11.25 28.04
C GLY A 411 -28.12 11.59 29.15
N ARG A 412 -27.66 12.16 30.27
CA ARG A 412 -28.45 12.61 31.40
C ARG A 412 -28.11 14.06 31.71
N VAL A 413 -29.02 14.73 32.41
CA VAL A 413 -28.88 16.15 32.71
C VAL A 413 -28.79 16.31 34.21
N ASP A 414 -27.83 17.12 34.66
CA ASP A 414 -27.59 17.51 36.04
C ASP A 414 -27.37 16.30 37.00
N ASN A 415 -26.70 15.24 36.55
CA ASN A 415 -26.46 14.02 37.32
C ASN A 415 -25.02 13.92 37.86
N VAL A 416 -24.78 12.93 38.72
CA VAL A 416 -23.42 12.51 39.03
C VAL A 416 -22.94 11.62 37.89
N ALA A 417 -21.82 12.02 37.27
CA ALA A 417 -21.20 11.36 36.11
C ALA A 417 -21.31 9.82 36.14
N GLY A 418 -21.99 9.26 35.14
CA GLY A 418 -22.18 7.82 34.97
C GLY A 418 -23.27 7.19 35.85
N THR A 419 -24.11 7.99 36.50
CA THR A 419 -25.20 7.50 37.36
C THR A 419 -26.52 8.23 37.09
N ASP A 420 -27.64 7.63 37.48
CA ASP A 420 -28.98 8.26 37.45
C ASP A 420 -29.23 9.17 38.69
N GLU A 421 -28.22 9.37 39.54
CA GLU A 421 -28.36 10.17 40.77
C GLU A 421 -28.22 11.66 40.46
N PRO A 422 -29.14 12.53 40.95
CA PRO A 422 -29.04 13.97 40.72
C PRO A 422 -27.81 14.56 41.42
N LEU A 423 -27.22 15.59 40.82
CA LEU A 423 -26.18 16.40 41.44
C LEU A 423 -26.64 16.87 42.81
N SER A 424 -25.73 16.86 43.77
CA SER A 424 -26.05 17.36 45.10
C SER A 424 -24.84 17.95 45.78
N ARG A 425 -25.08 19.01 46.56
CA ARG A 425 -24.05 19.72 47.32
C ARG A 425 -24.46 19.82 48.79
N LEU A 426 -23.48 19.96 49.67
CA LEU A 426 -23.72 20.18 51.10
C LEU A 426 -24.31 21.58 51.33
N CYS A 427 -25.18 21.68 52.33
CA CYS A 427 -25.82 22.91 52.77
C CYS A 427 -25.99 22.92 54.30
N GLY A 428 -26.25 24.08 54.89
CA GLY A 428 -26.36 24.23 56.35
C GLY A 428 -25.00 24.23 57.06
N ARG A 429 -25.04 24.20 58.40
CA ARG A 429 -23.87 24.18 59.31
C ARG A 429 -24.16 23.22 60.46
N ASP A 430 -23.11 22.74 61.13
CA ASP A 430 -23.19 21.83 62.28
C ASP A 430 -22.77 22.58 63.56
N ILE A 431 -23.55 23.59 63.92
CA ILE A 431 -23.34 24.46 65.08
C ILE A 431 -24.69 24.61 65.78
N GLY A 432 -24.71 24.53 67.11
CA GLY A 432 -25.95 24.70 67.88
C GLY A 432 -27.00 23.64 67.57
N ALA A 433 -28.22 24.10 67.26
CA ALA A 433 -29.34 23.28 66.84
C ALA A 433 -29.32 22.91 65.35
N CYS A 434 -28.46 23.53 64.53
CA CYS A 434 -28.38 23.29 63.10
C CYS A 434 -27.72 21.96 62.75
N GLN A 435 -28.12 21.42 61.60
CA GLN A 435 -27.56 20.20 61.04
C GLN A 435 -27.24 20.40 59.56
N VAL A 436 -26.10 19.88 59.13
CA VAL A 436 -25.72 19.87 57.70
C VAL A 436 -26.67 18.96 56.93
N GLY A 437 -27.18 19.47 55.81
CA GLY A 437 -27.98 18.72 54.85
C GLY A 437 -27.33 18.67 53.46
N ARG A 438 -28.09 18.21 52.47
CA ARG A 438 -27.79 18.30 51.04
C ARG A 438 -28.90 18.99 50.27
N GLU A 439 -28.51 19.81 49.32
CA GLU A 439 -29.39 20.28 48.25
C GLU A 439 -29.23 19.34 47.06
N ARG A 440 -30.33 18.89 46.48
CA ARG A 440 -30.34 18.14 45.21
C ARG A 440 -30.64 19.09 44.08
N CYS A 441 -29.95 18.94 42.95
CA CYS A 441 -30.29 19.62 41.72
C CYS A 441 -31.59 19.02 41.18
N VAL A 442 -32.58 19.87 40.96
CA VAL A 442 -33.87 19.51 40.39
C VAL A 442 -34.21 20.63 39.40
N ASP A 443 -34.49 20.26 38.15
CA ASP A 443 -34.84 21.18 37.07
C ASP A 443 -33.82 22.33 36.87
N GLY A 444 -32.50 22.02 36.86
CA GLY A 444 -31.44 23.01 36.62
C GLY A 444 -31.15 23.97 37.79
N ALA A 445 -31.69 23.70 38.99
CA ALA A 445 -31.40 24.47 40.19
C ALA A 445 -31.29 23.60 41.45
N PHE A 446 -30.42 23.98 42.39
CA PHE A 446 -30.37 23.34 43.70
C PHE A 446 -31.63 23.66 44.51
N GLY A 447 -32.33 22.62 44.95
CA GLY A 447 -33.54 22.72 45.77
C GLY A 447 -33.27 23.09 47.22
N ALA A 448 -34.27 22.91 48.08
CA ALA A 448 -34.16 23.20 49.51
C ALA A 448 -33.14 22.28 50.21
N CYS A 449 -32.44 22.84 51.20
CA CYS A 449 -31.58 22.08 52.09
C CYS A 449 -32.40 21.16 52.99
N ASP A 450 -32.05 19.87 53.06
CA ASP A 450 -32.73 18.90 53.93
C ASP A 450 -32.16 18.83 55.37
N GLY A 451 -31.31 19.80 55.74
CA GLY A 451 -30.77 19.98 57.09
C GLY A 451 -31.62 20.92 57.96
N VAL A 452 -31.27 21.02 59.25
CA VAL A 452 -31.87 22.00 60.17
C VAL A 452 -31.17 23.34 59.95
N LEU A 453 -31.92 24.31 59.44
CA LEU A 453 -31.43 25.65 59.15
C LEU A 453 -31.57 26.58 60.36
N PRO A 454 -30.75 27.65 60.44
CA PRO A 454 -30.86 28.68 61.47
C PRO A 454 -32.27 29.22 61.65
N THR A 455 -32.70 29.31 62.91
CA THR A 455 -33.94 29.97 63.34
C THR A 455 -33.62 31.06 64.36
N ALA A 456 -34.59 31.92 64.72
CA ALA A 456 -34.30 32.97 65.70
C ALA A 456 -34.17 32.40 67.12
N GLU A 457 -33.22 32.93 67.90
CA GLU A 457 -33.00 32.55 69.31
C GLU A 457 -34.28 32.54 70.15
N ALA A 458 -34.50 31.43 70.84
CA ALA A 458 -35.39 31.34 71.97
C ALA A 458 -34.57 31.14 73.23
N CYS A 459 -34.98 31.70 74.38
CA CYS A 459 -34.34 31.33 75.64
C CYS A 459 -34.68 29.87 76.01
N ASN A 460 -33.88 28.94 75.53
CA ASN A 460 -34.06 27.51 75.68
C ASN A 460 -32.72 26.79 75.97
N ALA A 461 -31.62 27.53 76.14
CA ALA A 461 -30.26 27.03 76.31
C ALA A 461 -29.72 26.24 75.11
N LEU A 462 -30.27 26.50 73.92
CA LEU A 462 -29.77 26.06 72.62
C LEU A 462 -29.36 27.28 71.81
N ASP A 463 -28.48 27.06 70.85
CA ASP A 463 -28.09 28.03 69.82
C ASP A 463 -28.97 27.73 68.60
N ASP A 464 -30.13 28.39 68.52
CA ASP A 464 -31.16 28.17 67.52
C ASP A 464 -30.81 28.82 66.17
N ASP A 465 -30.00 29.88 66.19
CA ASP A 465 -29.54 30.62 65.01
C ASP A 465 -28.17 30.17 64.48
N CYS A 466 -27.51 29.30 65.24
CA CYS A 466 -26.31 28.57 64.87
C CYS A 466 -25.11 29.48 64.58
N ASP A 467 -25.02 30.59 65.29
CA ASP A 467 -23.91 31.53 65.23
C ASP A 467 -22.77 31.20 66.22
N GLY A 468 -23.01 30.27 67.15
CA GLY A 468 -22.07 29.79 68.15
C GLY A 468 -22.23 30.41 69.54
N ALA A 469 -23.17 31.35 69.72
CA ALA A 469 -23.62 31.83 71.02
C ALA A 469 -24.94 31.15 71.42
N VAL A 470 -25.24 31.13 72.73
CA VAL A 470 -26.45 30.50 73.26
C VAL A 470 -27.29 31.58 73.92
N ASP A 471 -28.56 31.69 73.52
CA ASP A 471 -29.56 32.64 74.04
C ASP A 471 -29.10 34.12 73.95
N GLU A 472 -28.26 34.47 72.98
CA GLU A 472 -27.70 35.81 72.85
C GLU A 472 -28.78 36.86 72.52
N GLY A 473 -28.65 38.03 73.15
CA GLY A 473 -29.70 39.04 73.10
C GLY A 473 -30.94 38.73 73.96
N MET A 474 -31.05 37.52 74.54
CA MET A 474 -32.16 37.10 75.41
C MET A 474 -31.79 37.05 76.91
N LEU A 475 -30.50 37.14 77.26
CA LEU A 475 -30.00 37.17 78.63
C LEU A 475 -30.12 38.56 79.29
N ASN A 476 -30.51 38.59 80.57
CA ASN A 476 -30.50 39.80 81.39
C ASN A 476 -29.10 40.10 81.96
N ALA A 477 -28.98 41.19 82.74
CA ALA A 477 -27.70 41.61 83.33
C ALA A 477 -27.05 40.58 84.29
N CYS A 478 -27.81 39.61 84.80
CA CYS A 478 -27.28 38.49 85.59
C CYS A 478 -26.84 37.29 84.72
N GLY A 479 -26.92 37.39 83.39
CA GLY A 479 -26.66 36.26 82.48
C GLY A 479 -27.74 35.18 82.53
N LEU A 480 -28.96 35.52 82.97
CA LEU A 480 -30.10 34.61 83.06
C LEU A 480 -31.22 35.10 82.16
N CYS A 481 -32.10 34.20 81.73
CA CYS A 481 -33.29 34.62 81.03
C CYS A 481 -34.34 35.22 81.96
N GLY A 482 -35.10 36.19 81.45
CA GLY A 482 -36.19 36.84 82.16
C GLY A 482 -35.79 38.12 82.90
N THR A 483 -36.64 38.60 83.79
CA THR A 483 -36.45 39.89 84.49
C THR A 483 -35.38 39.81 85.57
N ARG A 484 -34.64 40.92 85.79
CA ARG A 484 -33.63 41.05 86.84
C ARG A 484 -34.25 40.81 88.24
N PRO A 485 -33.58 40.10 89.16
CA PRO A 485 -34.00 39.99 90.56
C PRO A 485 -33.91 41.35 91.28
N THR A 486 -34.75 41.56 92.30
CA THR A 486 -34.63 42.68 93.27
C THR A 486 -33.77 42.28 94.46
N GLY A 487 -32.92 43.17 94.97
CA GLY A 487 -31.99 42.87 96.04
C GLY A 487 -32.59 42.78 97.45
N GLU A 488 -31.90 42.08 98.36
CA GLU A 488 -32.29 41.90 99.78
C GLU A 488 -31.35 42.68 100.71
N CYS A 489 -31.89 43.30 101.78
CA CYS A 489 -31.08 44.04 102.75
C CYS A 489 -30.26 43.10 103.67
N ARG A 490 -29.13 42.59 103.19
CA ARG A 490 -28.27 41.63 103.92
C ARG A 490 -26.77 41.88 103.72
N GLY A 491 -26.39 43.00 103.12
CA GLY A 491 -25.00 43.43 103.00
C GLY A 491 -24.22 42.77 101.86
N VAL A 492 -24.93 42.20 100.87
CA VAL A 492 -24.33 41.62 99.66
C VAL A 492 -25.04 42.14 98.41
N GLU A 493 -24.32 42.18 97.28
CA GLU A 493 -24.91 42.57 95.98
C GLU A 493 -25.63 41.36 95.39
N ASP A 494 -26.96 41.40 95.37
CA ASP A 494 -27.83 40.36 94.83
C ASP A 494 -28.87 40.89 93.82
N GLY A 495 -28.76 42.18 93.48
CA GLY A 495 -29.55 42.86 92.45
C GLY A 495 -28.90 42.91 91.06
N CYS A 496 -27.67 42.40 90.89
CA CYS A 496 -26.88 42.46 89.65
C CYS A 496 -26.83 43.88 89.01
N ASP A 497 -26.68 44.92 89.83
CA ASP A 497 -26.59 46.32 89.43
C ASP A 497 -25.28 47.00 89.87
N GLY A 498 -24.41 46.24 90.53
CA GLY A 498 -23.11 46.68 91.01
C GLY A 498 -23.16 47.49 92.31
N ARG A 499 -24.30 47.54 93.01
CA ARG A 499 -24.47 48.27 94.27
C ARG A 499 -25.05 47.38 95.37
N ILE A 500 -24.45 47.44 96.55
CA ILE A 500 -24.93 46.69 97.72
C ILE A 500 -26.16 47.42 98.30
N ASP A 501 -27.28 46.71 98.36
CA ASP A 501 -28.53 47.09 99.04
C ASP A 501 -29.18 48.44 98.62
N ASP A 502 -28.91 48.98 97.41
CA ASP A 502 -29.51 50.23 96.87
C ASP A 502 -31.02 50.05 96.61
N ASP A 503 -31.36 48.95 95.95
CA ASP A 503 -32.75 48.56 95.65
C ASP A 503 -33.37 47.67 96.75
N ALA A 504 -32.73 47.56 97.93
CA ALA A 504 -33.17 46.67 98.99
C ALA A 504 -34.44 47.16 99.70
N VAL A 505 -35.45 46.30 99.74
CA VAL A 505 -36.75 46.62 100.33
C VAL A 505 -36.77 46.28 101.82
N CYS A 506 -36.73 47.31 102.67
CA CYS A 506 -37.02 47.16 104.11
C CYS A 506 -38.51 47.37 104.42
N PRO A 507 -39.03 46.83 105.54
CA PRO A 507 -40.38 47.11 106.00
C PRO A 507 -40.65 48.63 106.13
N VAL A 508 -41.91 49.04 105.91
CA VAL A 508 -42.30 50.46 105.91
C VAL A 508 -41.84 51.17 107.20
N GLY A 509 -41.03 52.22 107.04
CA GLY A 509 -40.45 52.99 108.16
C GLY A 509 -39.03 52.58 108.57
N TYR A 510 -38.43 51.61 107.89
CA TYR A 510 -37.04 51.16 108.07
C TYR A 510 -36.22 51.46 106.81
N LEU A 511 -34.93 51.71 107.00
CA LEU A 511 -33.95 51.85 105.91
C LEU A 511 -32.94 50.70 106.00
N CYS A 512 -32.49 50.19 104.86
CA CYS A 512 -31.40 49.24 104.84
C CYS A 512 -30.08 49.95 105.16
N PHE A 513 -29.35 49.47 106.16
CA PHE A 513 -28.03 49.97 106.49
C PHE A 513 -27.16 48.85 107.04
N ALA A 514 -25.98 48.66 106.44
CA ALA A 514 -25.00 47.65 106.86
C ALA A 514 -25.58 46.22 106.96
N GLY A 515 -26.50 45.87 106.06
CA GLY A 515 -27.14 44.55 106.03
C GLY A 515 -28.24 44.35 107.09
N GLU A 516 -28.69 45.41 107.75
CA GLU A 516 -29.83 45.38 108.67
C GLU A 516 -30.83 46.51 108.40
N CYS A 517 -32.12 46.20 108.49
CA CYS A 517 -33.18 47.20 108.42
C CYS A 517 -33.29 47.93 109.77
N VAL A 518 -32.84 49.19 109.83
CA VAL A 518 -32.79 49.98 111.07
C VAL A 518 -33.86 51.07 111.10
N GLN A 519 -34.38 51.37 112.30
CA GLN A 519 -35.35 52.45 112.51
C GLN A 519 -34.65 53.76 112.93
N PRO A 520 -35.03 54.92 112.35
CA PRO A 520 -34.56 56.23 112.82
C PRO A 520 -35.07 56.54 114.24
N CYS A 521 -34.25 57.26 115.02
CA CYS A 521 -34.65 57.71 116.36
C CYS A 521 -35.78 58.75 116.33
N GLY A 522 -36.66 58.72 117.32
CA GLY A 522 -37.66 59.77 117.54
C GLY A 522 -37.04 61.12 117.93
N VAL A 523 -37.84 62.18 117.86
CA VAL A 523 -37.43 63.58 118.10
C VAL A 523 -36.77 63.82 119.47
N ALA A 524 -37.16 63.06 120.50
CA ALA A 524 -36.56 63.13 121.83
C ALA A 524 -35.45 62.08 122.08
N GLY A 525 -34.98 61.38 121.04
CA GLY A 525 -34.06 60.24 121.18
C GLY A 525 -34.73 58.95 121.63
N GLU A 526 -36.05 58.87 121.45
CA GLU A 526 -36.85 57.71 121.83
C GLU A 526 -36.67 56.56 120.83
N CYS A 527 -36.52 55.37 121.39
CA CYS A 527 -36.38 54.12 120.68
C CYS A 527 -37.29 53.06 121.30
N ARG A 528 -37.61 52.00 120.54
CA ARG A 528 -38.44 50.90 121.05
C ARG A 528 -37.75 50.23 122.25
N PRO A 529 -38.51 49.70 123.22
CA PRO A 529 -37.94 49.04 124.40
C PRO A 529 -36.91 47.97 124.01
N GLY A 530 -35.74 47.98 124.67
CA GLY A 530 -34.61 47.09 124.34
C GLY A 530 -33.62 47.67 123.30
N THR A 531 -33.83 48.91 122.84
CA THR A 531 -32.89 49.63 121.97
C THR A 531 -32.61 51.02 122.52
N THR A 532 -31.40 51.52 122.30
CA THR A 532 -30.94 52.84 122.73
C THR A 532 -30.56 53.67 121.51
N CYS A 533 -30.96 54.94 121.49
CA CYS A 533 -30.68 55.85 120.39
C CYS A 533 -29.19 56.22 120.37
N ARG A 534 -28.47 55.83 119.31
CA ARG A 534 -27.05 56.13 119.13
C ARG A 534 -26.82 56.97 117.87
N VAL A 535 -25.83 57.85 117.93
CA VAL A 535 -25.34 58.59 116.75
C VAL A 535 -24.44 57.63 115.99
N VAL A 536 -24.89 57.19 114.82
CA VAL A 536 -24.12 56.26 113.96
C VAL A 536 -23.42 57.01 112.83
N PHE A 537 -23.89 58.23 112.51
CA PHE A 537 -23.27 59.15 111.56
C PHE A 537 -23.43 60.60 112.05
N PRO A 538 -22.50 61.54 111.77
CA PRO A 538 -22.66 62.94 112.17
C PRO A 538 -24.00 63.50 111.67
N GLY A 539 -24.93 63.74 112.61
CA GLY A 539 -26.25 64.33 112.32
C GLY A 539 -27.43 63.35 112.18
N ALA A 540 -27.20 62.02 112.11
CA ALA A 540 -28.28 61.03 112.05
C ALA A 540 -28.20 60.03 113.21
N ARG A 541 -29.34 59.81 113.88
CA ARG A 541 -29.45 58.94 115.05
C ARG A 541 -30.40 57.77 114.75
N TYR A 542 -29.95 56.57 115.07
CA TYR A 542 -30.71 55.34 114.86
C TYR A 542 -30.82 54.51 116.14
N CYS A 543 -31.89 53.73 116.23
CA CYS A 543 -32.13 52.86 117.38
C CYS A 543 -31.31 51.58 117.26
N HIS A 544 -30.37 51.38 118.19
CA HIS A 544 -29.51 50.19 118.22
C HIS A 544 -29.86 49.31 119.43
N PRO A 545 -29.93 47.98 119.31
CA PRO A 545 -30.20 47.09 120.45
C PRO A 545 -29.25 47.35 121.64
N ASP A 546 -29.82 47.37 122.86
CA ASP A 546 -29.14 47.54 124.14
C ASP A 546 -29.60 46.46 125.14
N PRO A 547 -28.75 45.47 125.45
CA PRO A 547 -29.14 44.28 126.19
C PRO A 547 -29.48 44.56 127.67
N CYS A 548 -29.10 45.72 128.24
CA CYS A 548 -29.37 46.02 129.65
C CYS A 548 -30.58 46.93 129.86
N ALA A 549 -31.19 47.46 128.79
CA ALA A 549 -32.26 48.45 128.91
C ALA A 549 -33.53 47.93 129.64
N ALA A 550 -33.71 46.61 129.74
CA ALA A 550 -34.87 46.00 130.42
C ALA A 550 -34.51 44.82 131.35
N ALA A 551 -33.23 44.55 131.60
CA ALA A 551 -32.81 43.37 132.34
C ALA A 551 -33.12 43.50 133.85
N ARG A 552 -33.80 42.50 134.42
CA ARG A 552 -33.98 42.35 135.88
C ARG A 552 -33.22 41.13 136.35
N CYS A 553 -32.12 41.35 137.04
CA CYS A 553 -31.29 40.27 137.51
C CYS A 553 -31.87 39.62 138.79
N PRO A 554 -31.84 38.28 138.90
CA PRO A 554 -32.23 37.58 140.12
C PRO A 554 -31.41 38.04 141.34
N ALA A 555 -31.98 37.91 142.53
CA ALA A 555 -31.34 38.38 143.77
C ALA A 555 -29.93 37.78 143.91
N GLY A 556 -28.92 38.66 143.98
CA GLY A 556 -27.49 38.32 143.97
C GLY A 556 -26.74 38.78 142.72
N LEU A 557 -27.41 38.93 141.57
CA LEU A 557 -26.78 39.23 140.25
C LEU A 557 -26.96 40.70 139.82
N VAL A 558 -26.04 41.26 138.98
CA VAL A 558 -26.14 42.62 138.38
C VAL A 558 -25.94 42.57 136.85
N CYS A 559 -26.60 43.43 136.06
CA CYS A 559 -26.53 43.40 134.59
C CYS A 559 -25.36 44.23 134.03
N ASP A 560 -24.58 43.65 133.14
CA ASP A 560 -23.45 44.29 132.44
C ASP A 560 -23.71 44.37 130.92
N THR A 561 -23.57 45.57 130.34
CA THR A 561 -23.82 45.84 128.91
C THR A 561 -22.77 45.28 127.97
N ALA A 562 -21.53 45.12 128.43
CA ALA A 562 -20.46 44.53 127.64
C ALA A 562 -20.57 43.00 127.60
N ALA A 563 -20.97 42.38 128.72
CA ALA A 563 -21.24 40.95 128.80
C ALA A 563 -22.65 40.56 128.34
N ALA A 564 -23.51 41.55 128.05
CA ALA A 564 -24.89 41.40 127.60
C ALA A 564 -25.75 40.47 128.50
N GLY A 565 -25.59 40.54 129.84
CA GLY A 565 -26.28 39.65 130.76
C GLY A 565 -26.12 39.96 132.25
N CYS A 566 -26.80 39.18 133.11
CA CYS A 566 -26.73 39.28 134.58
C CYS A 566 -25.62 38.38 135.12
N VAL A 567 -24.72 38.92 135.95
CA VAL A 567 -23.53 38.22 136.45
C VAL A 567 -23.44 38.22 137.98
N ASP A 568 -22.87 37.16 138.58
CA ASP A 568 -22.79 36.95 140.05
C ASP A 568 -21.48 37.52 140.59
N PRO A 569 -21.55 38.57 141.44
CA PRO A 569 -20.36 39.18 141.99
C PRO A 569 -19.67 38.31 143.08
N CYS A 570 -20.26 37.20 143.53
CA CYS A 570 -19.74 36.36 144.62
C CYS A 570 -19.26 34.95 144.22
N ALA A 571 -19.30 34.58 142.92
CA ALA A 571 -18.99 33.22 142.44
C ALA A 571 -17.58 32.66 142.80
N ASP A 572 -16.66 33.52 143.23
CA ASP A 572 -15.25 33.17 143.49
C ASP A 572 -14.84 33.25 144.98
N VAL A 573 -15.80 33.23 145.92
CA VAL A 573 -15.54 33.39 147.37
C VAL A 573 -15.70 32.05 148.10
N THR A 574 -14.67 31.57 148.82
CA THR A 574 -14.65 30.29 149.57
C THR A 574 -14.43 30.51 151.09
N CYS A 575 -15.18 29.79 151.96
CA CYS A 575 -15.15 29.92 153.42
C CYS A 575 -14.62 28.63 154.12
N GLY A 576 -13.89 28.79 155.25
CA GLY A 576 -13.01 27.78 155.89
C GLY A 576 -13.64 26.84 156.94
N GLU A 577 -12.95 25.77 157.35
CA GLU A 577 -13.52 24.79 158.28
C GLU A 577 -13.99 25.43 159.58
N GLY A 578 -15.23 25.17 159.95
CA GLY A 578 -15.80 25.76 161.15
C GLY A 578 -16.46 27.11 160.93
N GLU A 579 -16.44 27.64 159.71
CA GLU A 579 -17.25 28.80 159.32
C GLU A 579 -17.77 28.64 157.88
N ALA A 580 -19.10 28.65 157.72
CA ALA A 580 -19.77 28.87 156.45
C ALA A 580 -20.12 30.35 156.29
#